data_AF-A0A3B8N2A3-F1
#
_entry.id   AF-A0A3B8N2A3-F1
#
_cell.length_a   1.000
_cell.length_b   1.000
_cell.length_c   1.000
_cell.angle_alpha   90.00
_cell.angle_beta   90.00
_cell.angle_gamma   90.00
#
_symmetry.space_group_name_H-M   'P 1'
#
loop_
_entity.id
_entity.type
_entity.pdbx_description
1 polymer ?
#
loop_
_entity_poly.entity_id
_entity_poly.type
_entity_poly.pdbx_seq_one_letter_code
_entity_poly.pdbx_strand_id
1 'polypeptide(L)'
;KEKVEGFYRVCKVKKFTGNQGVIIPRQNLDNLLLDEEVLEDIKKGVFQVYTVETIDDVIELLTGKKPESFHKEVSKGLKRLYELSKEKVKTSKTKKSKK
;
A
#
# COMPACT_ATOMS: atom_id res chain seq x y z
N LYS A 1 5.88 -15.74 -6.37
CA LYS A 1 5.30 -16.11 -7.68
C LYS A 1 3.82 -15.71 -7.80
N GLU A 2 2.88 -16.43 -7.16
CA GLU A 2 1.43 -16.28 -7.39
C GLU A 2 0.86 -14.85 -7.27
N LYS A 3 1.28 -14.08 -6.26
CA LYS A 3 0.77 -12.71 -6.05
C LYS A 3 1.13 -11.73 -7.17
N VAL A 4 2.35 -11.83 -7.70
CA VAL A 4 2.84 -10.92 -8.75
C VAL A 4 2.12 -11.23 -10.06
N GLU A 5 2.06 -12.51 -10.43
CA GLU A 5 1.39 -12.96 -11.65
C GLU A 5 -0.12 -12.75 -11.59
N GLY A 6 -0.73 -12.93 -10.42
CA GLY A 6 -2.14 -12.62 -10.20
C GLY A 6 -2.45 -11.15 -10.50
N PHE A 7 -1.64 -10.22 -9.99
CA PHE A 7 -1.80 -8.79 -10.27
C PHE A 7 -1.51 -8.46 -11.75
N TYR A 8 -0.43 -9.00 -12.31
CA TYR A 8 -0.08 -8.86 -13.72
C TYR A 8 -1.25 -9.26 -14.65
N ARG A 9 -1.88 -10.42 -14.42
CA ARG A 9 -3.03 -10.89 -15.21
C ARG A 9 -4.20 -9.91 -15.14
N VAL A 10 -4.50 -9.37 -13.96
CA VAL A 10 -5.58 -8.37 -13.81
C VAL A 10 -5.25 -7.09 -14.58
N CYS A 11 -4.01 -6.60 -14.50
CA CYS A 11 -3.56 -5.43 -15.26
C CYS A 11 -3.66 -5.67 -16.77
N LYS A 12 -3.27 -6.86 -17.24
CA LYS A 12 -3.33 -7.24 -18.64
C LYS A 12 -4.75 -7.28 -19.18
N VAL A 13 -5.68 -7.91 -18.44
CA VAL A 13 -7.11 -7.93 -18.80
C VAL A 13 -7.70 -6.52 -18.86
N LYS A 14 -7.27 -5.63 -17.97
CA LYS A 14 -7.68 -4.22 -17.94
C LYS A 14 -6.93 -3.33 -18.94
N LYS A 15 -6.00 -3.89 -19.71
CA LYS A 15 -5.01 -3.21 -20.56
C LYS A 15 -3.99 -2.42 -19.75
N PHE A 16 -2.71 -2.56 -20.10
CA PHE A 16 -1.64 -1.80 -19.47
C PHE A 16 -1.78 -0.31 -19.78
N THR A 17 -1.51 0.52 -18.77
CA THR A 17 -1.36 1.97 -18.87
C THR A 17 0.12 2.37 -18.89
N GLY A 18 1.03 1.42 -18.64
CA GLY A 18 2.48 1.63 -18.58
C GLY A 18 3.02 1.99 -17.20
N ASN A 19 2.14 2.23 -16.23
CA ASN A 19 2.51 2.62 -14.87
C ASN A 19 2.18 1.54 -13.83
N GLN A 20 1.71 0.36 -14.27
CA GLN A 20 1.38 -0.71 -13.34
C GLN A 20 2.63 -1.46 -12.91
N GLY A 21 2.63 -1.88 -11.66
CA GLY A 21 3.69 -2.70 -11.13
C GLY A 21 3.39 -3.24 -9.74
N VAL A 22 4.33 -4.02 -9.23
CA VAL A 22 4.27 -4.58 -7.88
C VAL A 22 5.47 -4.11 -7.08
N ILE A 23 5.27 -3.92 -5.78
CA ILE A 23 6.34 -3.69 -4.82
C ILE A 23 6.55 -4.97 -4.03
N ILE A 24 7.80 -5.43 -3.94
CA ILE A 24 8.19 -6.62 -3.19
C ILE A 24 9.33 -6.29 -2.21
N PRO A 25 9.40 -6.97 -1.05
CA PRO A 25 10.57 -6.86 -0.18
C PRO A 25 11.83 -7.33 -0.90
N ARG A 26 12.96 -6.65 -0.67
CA ARG A 26 14.29 -7.02 -1.20
C ARG A 26 14.66 -8.47 -0.89
N GLN A 27 14.25 -8.95 0.28
CA GLN A 27 14.43 -10.33 0.76
C GLN A 27 13.74 -11.39 -0.11
N ASN A 28 12.71 -11.00 -0.86
CA ASN A 28 11.95 -11.92 -1.70
C ASN A 28 12.46 -11.95 -3.15
N LEU A 29 13.46 -11.13 -3.50
CA LEU A 29 13.96 -11.03 -4.88
C LEU A 29 14.53 -12.37 -5.38
N ASP A 30 15.35 -13.03 -4.57
CA ASP A 30 16.01 -14.29 -4.97
C ASP A 30 15.02 -15.45 -5.17
N ASN A 31 13.85 -15.36 -4.52
CA ASN A 31 12.76 -16.33 -4.63
C ASN A 31 11.75 -15.97 -5.74
N LEU A 32 11.99 -14.89 -6.48
CA LEU A 32 11.07 -14.40 -7.51
C LEU A 32 11.32 -15.09 -8.85
N LEU A 33 10.60 -16.18 -9.08
CA LEU A 33 10.48 -16.81 -10.39
C LEU A 33 9.21 -16.29 -11.07
N LEU A 34 9.36 -15.62 -12.21
CA LEU A 34 8.28 -15.10 -13.04
C LEU A 34 8.26 -15.84 -14.38
N ASP A 35 7.06 -16.04 -14.92
CA ASP A 35 6.89 -16.56 -16.27
C ASP A 35 7.47 -15.59 -17.32
N GLU A 36 7.92 -16.14 -18.45
CA GLU A 36 8.63 -15.42 -19.51
C GLU A 36 7.84 -14.21 -20.05
N GLU A 37 6.52 -14.37 -20.17
CA GLU A 37 5.60 -13.31 -20.59
C GLU A 37 5.66 -12.08 -19.68
N VAL A 38 5.79 -12.28 -18.36
CA VAL A 38 5.92 -11.18 -17.40
C VAL A 38 7.26 -10.49 -17.57
N LEU A 39 8.33 -11.26 -17.79
CA LEU A 39 9.68 -10.71 -18.02
C LEU A 39 9.74 -9.88 -19.30
N GLU A 40 9.08 -10.31 -20.37
CA GLU A 40 9.00 -9.53 -21.60
C GLU A 40 8.31 -8.18 -21.39
N ASP A 41 7.18 -8.17 -20.68
CA ASP A 41 6.43 -6.94 -20.43
C ASP A 41 7.13 -6.01 -19.44
N ILE A 42 7.95 -6.56 -18.54
CA ILE A 42 8.91 -5.78 -17.75
C ILE A 42 9.97 -5.13 -18.65
N LYS A 43 10.57 -5.89 -19.58
CA LYS A 43 11.57 -5.37 -20.53
C LYS A 43 10.99 -4.29 -21.46
N LYS A 44 9.72 -4.42 -21.84
CA LYS A 44 8.99 -3.41 -22.64
C LYS A 44 8.61 -2.17 -21.82
N GLY A 45 8.80 -2.19 -20.50
CA GLY A 45 8.49 -1.08 -19.60
C GLY A 45 6.99 -0.89 -19.33
N VAL A 46 6.14 -1.84 -19.74
CA VAL A 46 4.68 -1.73 -19.56
C VAL A 46 4.21 -2.28 -18.22
N PHE A 47 5.07 -3.03 -17.53
CA PHE A 47 4.87 -3.53 -16.18
C PHE A 47 6.16 -3.41 -15.36
N GLN A 48 6.07 -3.11 -14.08
CA GLN A 48 7.24 -2.81 -13.24
C GLN A 48 7.27 -3.69 -11.99
N VAL A 49 8.47 -4.04 -11.54
CA VAL A 49 8.69 -4.72 -10.25
C VAL A 49 9.68 -3.89 -9.45
N TYR A 50 9.22 -3.37 -8.32
CA TYR A 50 9.99 -2.55 -7.41
C TYR A 50 10.40 -3.36 -6.18
N THR A 51 11.68 -3.27 -5.80
CA THR A 51 12.16 -3.83 -4.55
C THR A 51 12.35 -2.73 -3.51
N VAL A 52 11.94 -3.00 -2.28
CA VAL A 52 12.08 -2.10 -1.13
C VAL A 52 12.70 -2.83 0.06
N GLU A 53 13.41 -2.11 0.91
CA GLU A 53 13.99 -2.64 2.15
C GLU A 53 13.13 -2.30 3.36
N THR A 54 12.49 -1.13 3.34
CA THR A 54 11.72 -0.61 4.47
C THR A 54 10.31 -0.20 4.08
N ILE A 55 9.44 -0.05 5.08
CA ILE A 55 8.10 0.54 4.88
C ILE A 55 8.21 2.00 4.45
N ASP A 56 9.25 2.71 4.88
CA ASP A 56 9.48 4.11 4.54
C ASP A 56 9.75 4.28 3.03
N ASP A 57 10.50 3.35 2.41
CA ASP A 57 10.70 3.32 0.95
C ASP A 57 9.35 3.21 0.21
N VAL A 58 8.43 2.39 0.73
CA VAL A 58 7.09 2.19 0.15
C VAL A 58 6.25 3.45 0.29
N ILE A 59 6.31 4.11 1.46
CA ILE A 59 5.60 5.36 1.72
C ILE A 59 6.06 6.42 0.73
N GLU A 60 7.37 6.58 0.56
CA GLU A 60 7.92 7.56 -0.36
C GLU A 60 7.54 7.27 -1.82
N LEU A 61 7.68 6.01 -2.25
CA LEU A 61 7.34 5.57 -3.61
C LEU A 61 5.85 5.77 -3.94
N LEU A 62 4.94 5.43 -3.02
CA LEU A 62 3.50 5.48 -3.30
C LEU A 62 2.89 6.86 -3.09
N THR A 63 3.44 7.67 -2.18
CA THR A 63 2.83 8.95 -1.78
C THR A 63 3.58 10.17 -2.30
N GLY A 64 4.84 10.01 -2.73
CA GLY A 64 5.73 11.11 -3.10
C GLY A 64 6.10 12.02 -1.91
N LYS A 65 5.82 11.60 -0.67
CA LYS A 65 6.13 12.35 0.55
C LYS A 65 7.29 11.71 1.28
N LYS A 66 8.09 12.54 1.94
CA LYS A 66 9.08 12.07 2.90
C LYS A 66 8.39 11.30 4.05
N PRO A 67 8.93 10.15 4.47
CA PRO A 67 8.35 9.32 5.53
C PRO A 67 8.06 10.09 6.81
N GLU A 68 8.94 10.99 7.25
CA GLU A 68 8.77 11.74 8.50
C GLU A 68 7.53 12.66 8.45
N SER A 69 7.29 13.27 7.29
CA SER A 69 6.10 14.11 7.09
C SER A 69 4.83 13.27 7.07
N PHE A 70 4.88 12.10 6.41
CA PHE A 70 3.76 11.17 6.36
C PHE A 70 3.39 10.67 7.75
N HIS A 71 4.37 10.17 8.53
CA HIS A 71 4.17 9.70 9.90
C HIS A 71 3.59 10.78 10.82
N LYS A 72 4.02 12.04 10.65
CA LYS A 72 3.50 13.18 11.40
C LYS A 72 2.02 13.44 11.08
N GLU A 73 1.62 13.38 9.81
CA GLU A 73 0.22 13.56 9.39
C GLU A 73 -0.67 12.43 9.93
N VAL A 74 -0.22 11.17 9.79
CA VAL A 74 -0.93 9.99 10.32
C VAL A 74 -1.11 10.12 11.82
N SER A 75 -0.06 10.48 12.56
CA SER A 75 -0.11 10.66 14.02
C SER A 75 -1.10 11.74 14.45
N LYS A 76 -1.20 12.86 13.71
CA LYS A 76 -2.21 13.90 13.98
C LYS A 76 -3.63 13.36 13.74
N GLY A 77 -3.83 12.63 12.64
CA GLY A 77 -5.12 12.00 12.32
C GLY A 77 -5.57 11.02 13.40
N LEU A 78 -4.66 10.13 13.84
CA LEU A 78 -4.93 9.17 14.90
C LEU A 78 -5.31 9.83 16.22
N LYS A 79 -4.60 10.89 16.64
CA LYS A 79 -4.96 11.67 17.84
C LYS A 79 -6.37 12.26 17.74
N ARG A 80 -6.70 12.86 16.60
CA ARG A 80 -8.04 13.43 16.36
C ARG A 80 -9.13 12.35 16.43
N LEU A 81 -8.92 11.21 15.79
CA LEU A 81 -9.87 10.09 15.81
C LEU A 81 -10.07 9.54 17.23
N TYR A 82 -8.99 9.47 18.00
CA TYR A 82 -9.03 9.03 19.38
C TYR A 82 -9.87 9.96 20.28
N GLU A 83 -9.70 11.29 20.18
CA GLU A 83 -10.51 12.24 20.96
C GLU A 83 -12.00 12.19 20.56
N LEU A 84 -12.31 12.11 19.27
CA LEU A 84 -13.69 11.90 18.80
C LEU A 84 -14.30 10.61 19.32
N SER A 85 -13.51 9.54 19.45
CA SER A 85 -13.98 8.27 19.99
C SER A 85 -14.36 8.39 21.49
N LYS A 86 -13.61 9.17 22.29
CA LYS A 86 -13.93 9.42 23.70
C LYS A 86 -15.22 10.22 23.87
N GLU A 87 -15.44 11.23 23.04
CA GLU A 87 -16.65 12.06 23.08
C GLU A 87 -17.92 11.25 22.75
N LYS A 88 -17.83 10.34 21.77
CA LYS A 88 -18.92 9.39 21.45
C LYS A 88 -19.19 8.38 22.57
N VAL A 89 -18.16 7.93 23.29
CA VAL A 89 -18.33 7.04 24.45
C VAL A 89 -18.97 7.78 25.63
N LYS A 90 -18.66 9.06 25.84
CA LYS A 90 -19.31 9.87 26.88
C LYS A 90 -20.79 10.11 26.59
N THR A 91 -21.14 10.51 25.36
CA THR A 91 -22.53 10.79 24.95
C THR A 91 -23.43 9.54 24.91
N SER A 92 -22.86 8.35 24.69
CA SER A 92 -23.61 7.08 24.75
C SER A 92 -23.87 6.58 26.18
N LYS A 93 -22.98 6.87 27.15
CA LYS A 93 -23.22 6.55 28.58
C LYS A 93 -24.29 7.45 29.21
N THR A 94 -24.35 8.74 28.88
CA THR A 94 -25.37 9.66 29.42
C THR A 94 -26.80 9.34 28.96
N LYS A 95 -26.98 8.70 27.80
CA LYS A 95 -28.30 8.23 27.33
C LYS A 95 -28.76 6.93 28.00
N LYS A 96 -27.84 6.13 28.56
CA LYS A 96 -28.17 4.85 29.25
C LYS A 96 -28.57 5.03 30.72
N SER A 97 -28.15 6.12 31.38
CA SER A 97 -28.55 6.45 32.76
C SER A 97 -29.86 7.26 32.88
N LYS A 98 -30.56 7.53 31.77
CA LYS A 98 -31.87 8.21 31.75
C LYS A 98 -33.03 7.29 31.36
N LYS A 99 -32.85 5.96 31.40
CA LYS A 99 -33.90 4.97 31.15
C LYS A 99 -34.02 4.03 32.34
#